data_AF-A0A060Z4K3-F1
#
_entry.id   AF-A0A060Z4K3-F1
#
_cell.length_a   1.000
_cell.length_b   1.000
_cell.length_c   1.000
_cell.angle_alpha   90.00
_cell.angle_beta   90.00
_cell.angle_gamma   90.00
#
_symmetry.space_group_name_H-M   'P 1'
#
loop_
_entity.id
_entity.type
_entity.pdbx_description
1 polymer ?
#
loop_
_entity_poly.entity_id
_entity_poly.type
_entity_poly.pdbx_seq_one_letter_code
_entity_poly.pdbx_strand_id
1 'polypeptide(L)'
;MFYIPFSCCECDPNDLEFIYVPFQSAGESHFSASQQPFLYFQVLFLTAQFEAAVAFLFRVERLRSHAVHVALVLYELRLLLKSSGQSAQLLSQEAGDPPMVRRLNFIRLLMLYTRKFESTDPREALQYFYFLRNEKNNQGENMFMCCVSELVIESREFDMLLGRLEKDGSRKPGVIDKFAGDTRAIITKVALEAENKGLFEEAVRLYELAKNPDKVLELMNRLLSPVIAQVSAAQSNKERLKNTAVAIAERYRTQGVAGEKSADSTFYLLLDLMTFFDEYHAGNIDRAYDVSLITQGFLPDGLQCCLFRWH
;
A
#
# COMPACT_ATOMS: atom_id res chain seq x y z
N MET A 1 41.22 14.90 24.49
CA MET A 1 42.28 14.01 24.00
C MET A 1 42.59 13.05 25.13
N PHE A 2 41.94 11.88 25.16
CA PHE A 2 42.15 10.89 26.22
C PHE A 2 42.98 9.75 25.65
N TYR A 3 44.16 9.55 26.25
CA TYR A 3 45.14 8.52 25.95
C TYR A 3 44.62 7.17 26.49
N ILE A 4 44.51 6.15 25.64
CA ILE A 4 44.28 4.76 26.07
C ILE A 4 45.66 4.08 26.05
N PRO A 5 46.20 3.59 27.18
CA PRO A 5 47.50 2.93 27.18
C PRO A 5 47.34 1.50 26.68
N PHE A 6 47.79 1.22 25.46
CA PHE A 6 47.97 -0.15 24.97
C PHE A 6 49.39 -0.59 25.29
N SER A 7 49.52 -1.53 26.24
CA SER A 7 50.75 -2.30 26.46
C SER A 7 50.57 -3.67 25.84
N CYS A 8 50.94 -3.82 24.58
CA CYS A 8 51.35 -5.10 23.99
C CYS A 8 52.33 -4.80 22.87
N CYS A 9 53.53 -5.37 22.98
CA CYS A 9 54.65 -5.13 22.09
C CYS A 9 54.39 -5.67 20.67
N GLU A 10 54.91 -4.94 19.69
CA GLU A 10 55.10 -5.32 18.28
C GLU A 10 53.82 -5.53 17.45
N CYS A 11 53.21 -4.45 16.93
CA CYS A 11 52.44 -4.39 15.67
C CYS A 11 52.16 -2.91 15.30
N ASP A 12 52.03 -2.61 14.00
CA ASP A 12 51.92 -1.26 13.43
C ASP A 12 50.63 -0.51 13.89
N PRO A 13 50.73 0.70 14.47
CA PRO A 13 49.59 1.44 15.03
C PRO A 13 48.59 2.02 13.99
N ASN A 14 48.80 1.79 12.69
CA ASN A 14 47.94 2.33 11.62
C ASN A 14 46.89 1.35 11.07
N ASP A 15 46.86 0.09 11.54
CA ASP A 15 45.86 -0.87 11.09
C ASP A 15 44.54 -0.67 11.84
N LEU A 16 43.53 -0.12 11.13
CA LEU A 16 42.16 0.01 11.63
C LEU A 16 41.57 -1.33 12.10
N GLU A 17 42.07 -2.46 11.61
CA GLU A 17 41.69 -3.80 12.09
C GLU A 17 41.92 -3.99 13.61
N PHE A 18 42.97 -3.39 14.18
CA PHE A 18 43.31 -3.58 15.59
C PHE A 18 42.33 -2.90 16.55
N ILE A 19 41.67 -1.82 16.10
CA ILE A 19 40.67 -1.09 16.89
C ILE A 19 39.33 -1.84 16.89
N TYR A 20 39.00 -2.62 15.87
CA TYR A 20 37.65 -3.20 15.73
C TYR A 20 37.48 -4.55 16.46
N VAL A 21 38.55 -5.35 16.61
CA VAL A 21 38.47 -6.72 17.17
C VAL A 21 38.05 -6.73 18.65
N PRO A 22 38.52 -5.81 19.53
CA PRO A 22 38.16 -5.83 20.96
C PRO A 22 36.70 -5.47 21.25
N PHE A 23 35.99 -4.80 20.33
CA PHE A 23 34.70 -4.17 20.63
C PHE A 23 33.47 -5.07 20.40
N GLN A 24 33.60 -6.17 19.64
CA GLN A 24 32.45 -7.03 19.35
C GLN A 24 32.10 -8.03 20.47
N SER A 25 33.09 -8.55 21.22
CA SER A 25 32.85 -9.54 22.28
C SER A 25 33.01 -8.98 23.69
N ALA A 26 33.83 -7.95 23.87
CA ALA A 26 34.07 -7.30 25.16
C ALA A 26 33.60 -5.83 25.22
N GLY A 27 33.19 -5.22 24.09
CA GLY A 27 32.89 -3.78 24.03
C GLY A 27 31.66 -3.36 24.83
N GLU A 28 30.50 -4.00 24.63
CA GLU A 28 29.27 -3.57 25.34
C GLU A 28 29.43 -3.62 26.87
N SER A 29 30.12 -4.64 27.40
CA SER A 29 30.41 -4.78 28.83
C SER A 29 31.52 -3.83 29.29
N HIS A 30 32.61 -3.69 28.52
CA HIS A 30 33.73 -2.78 28.81
C HIS A 30 33.28 -1.31 28.88
N PHE A 31 32.36 -0.90 28.01
CA PHE A 31 31.82 0.47 27.96
C PHE A 31 30.56 0.66 28.81
N SER A 32 30.12 -0.35 29.55
CA SER A 32 28.86 -0.31 30.31
C SER A 32 27.70 0.22 29.43
N ALA A 33 27.55 -0.33 28.23
CA ALA A 33 26.72 0.25 27.15
C ALA A 33 25.25 0.46 27.55
N SER A 34 24.72 -0.34 28.48
CA SER A 34 23.39 -0.15 29.05
C SER A 34 23.27 1.10 29.92
N GLN A 35 24.34 1.46 30.64
CA GLN A 35 24.41 2.64 31.50
C GLN A 35 24.85 3.90 30.74
N GLN A 36 25.71 3.74 29.72
CA GLN A 36 26.26 4.84 28.91
C GLN A 36 26.03 4.63 27.40
N PRO A 37 24.77 4.61 26.93
CA PRO A 37 24.45 4.29 25.53
C PRO A 37 25.03 5.30 24.54
N PHE A 38 25.15 6.57 24.91
CA PHE A 38 25.73 7.60 24.03
C PHE A 38 27.23 7.42 23.83
N LEU A 39 27.98 7.03 24.87
CA LEU A 39 29.42 6.80 24.77
C LEU A 39 29.69 5.60 23.84
N TYR A 40 28.95 4.50 24.04
CA TYR A 40 29.11 3.32 23.20
C TYR A 40 28.70 3.59 21.75
N PHE A 41 27.61 4.35 21.52
CA PHE A 41 27.26 4.80 20.18
C PHE A 41 28.37 5.66 19.55
N GLN A 42 28.92 6.64 20.28
CA GLN A 42 30.00 7.49 19.79
C GLN A 42 31.23 6.68 19.38
N VAL A 43 31.61 5.71 20.20
CA VAL A 43 32.69 4.77 19.89
C VAL A 43 32.40 4.06 18.56
N LEU A 44 31.25 3.39 18.44
CA LEU A 44 30.91 2.65 17.22
C LEU A 44 30.89 3.58 16.00
N PHE A 45 30.33 4.78 16.14
CA PHE A 45 30.19 5.75 15.06
C PHE A 45 31.52 6.35 14.63
N LEU A 46 32.42 6.67 15.56
CA LEU A 46 33.76 7.21 15.28
C LEU A 46 34.69 6.13 14.71
N THR A 47 34.47 4.87 15.07
CA THR A 47 35.08 3.72 14.40
C THR A 47 34.27 3.27 13.19
N ALA A 48 33.47 4.12 12.54
CA ALA A 48 32.74 3.81 11.31
C ALA A 48 31.94 2.47 11.28
N GLN A 49 31.51 1.96 12.44
CA GLN A 49 30.66 0.76 12.57
C GLN A 49 29.19 1.19 12.53
N PHE A 50 28.78 1.82 11.43
CA PHE A 50 27.49 2.51 11.33
C PHE A 50 26.29 1.58 11.56
N GLU A 51 26.30 0.40 10.95
CA GLU A 51 25.22 -0.58 11.03
C GLU A 51 25.05 -1.09 12.47
N ALA A 52 26.17 -1.39 13.14
CA ALA A 52 26.17 -1.80 14.53
C ALA A 52 25.73 -0.66 15.46
N ALA A 53 26.17 0.59 15.20
CA ALA A 53 25.79 1.76 15.98
C ALA A 53 24.27 2.02 15.91
N VAL A 54 23.69 1.95 14.71
CA VAL A 54 22.24 2.08 14.50
C VAL A 54 21.50 0.94 15.18
N ALA A 55 21.92 -0.32 14.97
CA ALA A 55 21.28 -1.47 15.58
C ALA A 55 21.32 -1.42 17.11
N PHE A 56 22.44 -0.98 17.69
CA PHE A 56 22.57 -0.77 19.14
C PHE A 56 21.59 0.28 19.66
N LEU A 57 21.54 1.48 19.04
CA LEU A 57 20.59 2.52 19.44
C LEU A 57 19.14 2.06 19.31
N PHE A 58 18.81 1.29 18.28
CA PHE A 58 17.45 0.81 18.04
C PHE A 58 16.96 -0.21 19.10
N ARG A 59 17.87 -0.91 19.78
CA ARG A 59 17.52 -1.78 20.91
C ARG A 59 16.99 -0.97 22.10
N VAL A 60 17.49 0.25 22.29
CA VAL A 60 17.08 1.12 23.39
C VAL A 60 15.82 1.88 22.99
N GLU A 61 14.67 1.54 23.59
CA GLU A 61 13.35 2.03 23.18
C GLU A 61 13.25 3.55 23.05
N ARG A 62 13.74 4.28 24.06
CA ARG A 62 13.77 5.76 24.08
C ARG A 62 14.65 6.39 23.00
N LEU A 63 15.55 5.64 22.36
CA LEU A 63 16.47 6.11 21.33
C LEU A 63 16.12 5.61 19.91
N ARG A 64 15.04 4.85 19.72
CA ARG A 64 14.66 4.29 18.41
C ARG A 64 14.45 5.34 17.34
N SER A 65 13.81 6.46 17.68
CA SER A 65 13.63 7.58 16.74
C SER A 65 14.99 8.08 16.25
N HIS A 66 15.93 8.34 17.16
CA HIS A 66 17.29 8.77 16.82
C HIS A 66 18.01 7.74 15.94
N ALA A 67 17.92 6.45 16.28
CA ALA A 67 18.51 5.37 15.50
C ALA A 67 18.02 5.38 14.05
N VAL A 68 16.71 5.52 13.85
CA VAL A 68 16.08 5.55 12.52
C VAL A 68 16.50 6.80 11.75
N HIS A 69 16.44 7.99 12.35
CA HIS A 69 16.81 9.22 11.66
C HIS A 69 18.31 9.25 11.29
N VAL A 70 19.20 8.75 12.16
CA VAL A 70 20.62 8.56 11.82
C VAL A 70 20.77 7.59 10.65
N ALA A 71 20.04 6.47 10.65
CA ALA A 71 20.04 5.52 9.53
C ALA A 71 19.54 6.14 8.22
N LEU A 72 18.51 6.99 8.25
CA LEU A 72 18.01 7.72 7.09
C LEU A 72 19.09 8.64 6.50
N VAL A 73 19.80 9.39 7.34
CA VAL A 73 20.91 10.25 6.90
C VAL A 73 22.03 9.42 6.27
N LEU A 74 22.45 8.33 6.93
CA LEU A 74 23.48 7.43 6.40
C LEU A 74 23.05 6.77 5.08
N TYR A 75 21.77 6.43 4.94
CA TYR A 75 21.19 5.88 3.72
C TYR A 75 21.26 6.86 2.55
N GLU A 76 20.81 8.11 2.74
CA GLU A 76 20.87 9.14 1.69
C GLU A 76 22.31 9.53 1.33
N LEU A 77 23.24 9.47 2.30
CA LEU A 77 24.68 9.64 2.05
C LEU A 77 25.36 8.42 1.42
N ARG A 78 24.64 7.30 1.21
CA ARG A 78 25.16 6.02 0.70
C ARG A 78 26.30 5.42 1.53
N LEU A 79 26.28 5.67 2.84
CA LEU A 79 27.28 5.15 3.80
C LEU A 79 26.83 3.85 4.48
N LEU A 80 25.58 3.43 4.27
CA LEU A 80 25.01 2.26 4.90
C LEU A 80 25.19 0.99 4.04
N LEU A 81 25.83 -0.03 4.60
CA LEU A 81 25.86 -1.38 4.05
C LEU A 81 24.54 -2.07 4.33
N LYS A 82 23.76 -2.31 3.27
CA LYS A 82 22.45 -2.94 3.37
C LYS A 82 22.54 -4.45 3.23
N SER A 83 21.67 -5.15 3.95
CA SER A 83 21.43 -6.58 3.75
C SER A 83 20.62 -6.79 2.47
N SER A 84 20.95 -7.84 1.72
CA SER A 84 20.30 -8.24 0.46
C SER A 84 18.95 -8.94 0.66
N GLY A 85 18.73 -9.58 1.82
CA GLY A 85 17.51 -10.34 2.12
C GLY A 85 16.57 -9.64 3.09
N GLN A 86 15.30 -9.48 2.72
CA GLN A 86 14.26 -8.92 3.61
C GLN A 86 14.05 -9.74 4.90
N SER A 87 14.22 -11.06 4.83
CA SER A 87 14.07 -11.97 5.97
C SER A 87 15.29 -11.96 6.91
N ALA A 88 16.37 -11.25 6.58
CA ALA A 88 17.53 -11.13 7.44
C ALA A 88 17.16 -10.47 8.77
N GLN A 89 17.91 -10.81 9.82
CA GLN A 89 17.86 -10.09 11.09
C GLN A 89 18.18 -8.60 10.87
N LEU A 90 17.85 -7.75 11.84
CA LEU A 90 18.11 -6.31 11.73
C LEU A 90 19.57 -6.01 11.41
N LEU A 91 20.49 -6.76 12.02
CA LEU A 91 21.90 -6.75 11.73
C LEU A 91 22.30 -8.16 11.30
N SER A 92 22.95 -8.28 10.15
CA SER A 92 23.38 -9.57 9.59
C SER A 92 24.79 -9.48 9.02
N GLN A 93 25.35 -10.63 8.68
CA GLN A 93 26.61 -10.75 7.94
C GLN A 93 26.35 -11.68 6.76
N GLU A 94 26.78 -11.29 5.57
CA GLU A 94 26.57 -12.08 4.35
C GLU A 94 27.75 -13.01 4.07
N ALA A 95 27.49 -14.06 3.28
CA ALA A 95 28.54 -14.97 2.87
C ALA A 95 29.57 -14.23 2.01
N GLY A 96 30.83 -14.22 2.47
CA GLY A 96 31.92 -13.48 1.82
C GLY A 96 32.19 -12.11 2.42
N ASP A 97 31.35 -11.61 3.34
CA ASP A 97 31.72 -10.45 4.15
C ASP A 97 32.90 -10.81 5.07
N PRO A 98 33.89 -9.91 5.22
CA PRO A 98 34.90 -10.05 6.26
C PRO A 98 34.26 -10.22 7.64
N PRO A 99 34.91 -10.89 8.61
CA PRO A 99 34.36 -11.13 9.95
C PRO A 99 33.78 -9.89 10.65
N MET A 100 34.29 -8.71 10.32
CA MET A 100 33.97 -7.43 10.97
C MET A 100 32.86 -6.64 10.26
N VAL A 101 32.53 -7.00 9.01
CA VAL A 101 31.53 -6.28 8.23
C VAL A 101 30.15 -6.77 8.64
N ARG A 102 29.31 -5.81 9.01
CA ARG A 102 27.90 -6.01 9.33
C ARG A 102 27.06 -5.24 8.33
N ARG A 103 25.89 -5.76 8.04
CA ARG A 103 24.91 -5.18 7.13
C ARG A 103 23.61 -4.94 7.88
N LEU A 104 23.01 -3.78 7.64
CA LEU A 104 21.75 -3.39 8.23
C LEU A 104 20.60 -3.73 7.28
N ASN A 105 19.59 -4.43 7.80
CA ASN A 105 18.33 -4.59 7.08
C ASN A 105 17.50 -3.30 7.20
N PHE A 106 17.78 -2.34 6.31
CA PHE A 106 17.17 -1.01 6.31
C PHE A 106 15.65 -1.04 6.13
N ILE A 107 15.14 -1.92 5.26
CA ILE A 107 13.70 -2.14 5.07
C ILE A 107 13.05 -2.55 6.39
N ARG A 108 13.61 -3.57 7.05
CA ARG A 108 13.11 -4.06 8.34
C ARG A 108 13.19 -3.01 9.44
N LEU A 109 14.24 -2.19 9.48
CA LEU A 109 14.36 -1.09 10.44
C LEU A 109 13.17 -0.14 10.33
N LEU A 110 12.85 0.31 9.12
CA LEU A 110 11.72 1.23 8.89
C LEU A 110 10.39 0.57 9.21
N MET A 111 10.14 -0.66 8.74
CA MET A 111 8.89 -1.37 9.03
C MET A 111 8.69 -1.58 10.54
N LEU A 112 9.72 -1.96 11.29
CA LEU A 112 9.62 -2.12 12.75
C LEU A 112 9.35 -0.80 13.47
N TYR A 113 9.83 0.31 12.92
CA TYR A 113 9.62 1.63 13.49
C TYR A 113 8.20 2.16 13.19
N THR A 114 7.75 2.08 11.94
CA THR A 114 6.44 2.59 11.52
C THR A 114 5.29 1.79 12.11
N ARG A 115 5.48 0.48 12.35
CA ARG A 115 4.44 -0.39 12.95
C ARG A 115 3.84 0.12 14.25
N LYS A 116 4.56 0.97 14.99
CA LYS A 116 4.07 1.56 16.24
C LYS A 116 2.98 2.62 16.04
N PHE A 117 2.91 3.25 14.87
CA PHE A 117 2.05 4.39 14.61
C PHE A 117 1.39 4.36 13.22
N GLU A 118 1.64 3.36 12.38
CA GLU A 118 1.06 3.32 11.03
C GLU A 118 -0.47 3.21 11.01
N SER A 119 -1.07 2.68 12.09
CA SER A 119 -2.52 2.66 12.27
C SER A 119 -3.09 3.98 12.80
N THR A 120 -2.33 4.76 13.57
CA THR A 120 -2.77 6.04 14.16
C THR A 120 -2.44 7.23 13.26
N ASP A 121 -1.26 7.19 12.64
CA ASP A 121 -0.65 8.26 11.86
C ASP A 121 -0.12 7.73 10.50
N PRO A 122 -1.00 7.17 9.64
CA PRO A 122 -0.60 6.61 8.35
C PRO A 122 0.07 7.63 7.43
N ARG A 123 -0.29 8.92 7.56
CA ARG A 123 0.39 10.01 6.85
C ARG A 123 1.88 10.07 7.18
N GLU A 124 2.24 9.91 8.45
CA GLU A 124 3.64 9.95 8.89
C GLU A 124 4.37 8.69 8.43
N ALA A 125 3.74 7.51 8.53
CA ALA A 125 4.33 6.24 8.09
C ALA A 125 4.68 6.26 6.60
N LEU A 126 3.80 6.84 5.77
CA LEU A 126 4.04 7.02 4.34
C LEU A 126 5.34 7.82 4.05
N GLN A 127 5.67 8.83 4.87
CA GLN A 127 6.90 9.62 4.67
C GLN A 127 8.14 8.76 4.90
N TYR A 128 8.12 7.85 5.88
CA TYR A 128 9.22 6.91 6.09
C TYR A 128 9.33 5.90 4.95
N PHE A 129 8.21 5.37 4.46
CA PHE A 129 8.23 4.43 3.33
C PHE A 129 8.78 5.04 2.05
N TYR A 130 8.72 6.37 1.86
CA TYR A 130 9.33 7.02 0.71
C TYR A 130 10.85 6.78 0.59
N PHE A 131 11.55 6.53 1.70
CA PHE A 131 12.97 6.15 1.67
C PHE A 131 13.19 4.76 1.05
N LEU A 132 12.15 3.94 0.90
CA LEU A 132 12.19 2.63 0.25
C LEU A 132 11.92 2.69 -1.26
N ARG A 133 11.79 3.88 -1.87
CA ARG A 133 11.48 4.09 -3.30
C ARG A 133 12.46 3.42 -4.27
N ASN A 134 13.70 3.21 -3.85
CA ASN A 134 14.75 2.57 -4.64
C ASN A 134 15.05 1.13 -4.20
N GLU A 135 14.37 0.67 -3.14
CA GLU A 135 14.54 -0.67 -2.61
C GLU A 135 13.59 -1.65 -3.29
N LYS A 136 14.05 -2.89 -3.44
CA LYS A 136 13.26 -3.96 -4.04
C LYS A 136 13.17 -5.14 -3.09
N ASN A 137 12.05 -5.84 -3.18
CA ASN A 137 11.84 -7.10 -2.50
C ASN A 137 12.58 -8.24 -3.24
N ASN A 138 12.57 -9.45 -2.69
CA ASN A 138 13.24 -10.62 -3.26
C ASN A 138 12.64 -11.04 -4.63
N GLN A 139 11.42 -10.60 -4.92
CA GLN A 139 10.71 -10.81 -6.19
C GLN A 139 10.95 -9.66 -7.19
N GLY A 140 11.76 -8.66 -6.82
CA GLY A 140 12.06 -7.49 -7.65
C GLY A 140 11.00 -6.38 -7.61
N GLU A 141 9.94 -6.52 -6.81
CA GLU A 141 8.93 -5.48 -6.62
C GLU A 141 9.47 -4.33 -5.79
N ASN A 142 9.00 -3.12 -6.08
CA ASN A 142 9.39 -1.92 -5.36
C ASN A 142 8.82 -1.91 -3.93
N MET A 143 9.68 -1.77 -2.92
CA MET A 143 9.26 -1.83 -1.51
C MET A 143 8.37 -0.67 -1.08
N PHE A 144 8.56 0.53 -1.63
CA PHE A 144 7.65 1.64 -1.37
C PHE A 144 6.23 1.27 -1.82
N MET A 145 6.09 0.68 -3.01
CA MET A 145 4.77 0.24 -3.52
C MET A 145 4.13 -0.83 -2.63
N CYS A 146 4.91 -1.81 -2.15
CA CYS A 146 4.40 -2.86 -1.29
C CYS A 146 3.97 -2.32 0.08
N CYS A 147 4.82 -1.55 0.75
CA CYS A 147 4.51 -0.98 2.07
C CYS A 147 3.31 -0.02 2.02
N VAL A 148 3.19 0.80 0.98
CA VAL A 148 2.03 1.69 0.84
C VAL A 148 0.75 0.91 0.56
N SER A 149 0.82 -0.13 -0.27
CA SER A 149 -0.35 -0.97 -0.53
C SER A 149 -0.88 -1.60 0.76
N GLU A 150 0.00 -2.13 1.60
CA GLU A 150 -0.37 -2.68 2.91
C GLU A 150 -0.92 -1.59 3.84
N LEU A 151 -0.22 -0.46 3.96
CA LEU A 151 -0.63 0.69 4.78
C LEU A 151 -2.04 1.18 4.46
N VAL A 152 -2.35 1.39 3.18
CA VAL A 152 -3.65 1.91 2.76
C VAL A 152 -4.76 0.90 3.09
N ILE A 153 -4.50 -0.38 2.86
CA ILE A 153 -5.48 -1.44 3.11
C ILE A 153 -5.74 -1.62 4.61
N GLU A 154 -4.70 -1.58 5.44
CA GLU A 154 -4.83 -1.77 6.88
C GLU A 154 -5.43 -0.56 7.58
N SER A 155 -4.99 0.65 7.23
CA SER A 155 -5.54 1.90 7.79
C SER A 155 -6.96 2.19 7.31
N ARG A 156 -7.34 1.70 6.13
CA ARG A 156 -8.59 2.04 5.42
C ARG A 156 -8.75 3.54 5.12
N GLU A 157 -7.67 4.31 5.20
CA GLU A 157 -7.63 5.74 4.92
C GLU A 157 -7.40 6.02 3.41
N PHE A 158 -8.21 5.39 2.54
CA PHE A 158 -8.05 5.44 1.08
C PHE A 158 -8.07 6.87 0.53
N ASP A 159 -9.11 7.63 0.86
CA ASP A 159 -9.30 9.00 0.38
C ASP A 159 -8.17 9.93 0.82
N MET A 160 -7.68 9.77 2.05
CA MET A 160 -6.64 10.62 2.61
C MET A 160 -5.28 10.31 1.98
N LEU A 161 -4.93 9.04 1.84
CA LEU A 161 -3.63 8.61 1.34
C LEU A 161 -3.54 8.68 -0.18
N LEU A 162 -4.54 8.15 -0.89
CA LEU A 162 -4.56 8.03 -2.35
C LEU A 162 -5.36 9.12 -3.04
N GLY A 163 -6.17 9.89 -2.32
CA GLY A 163 -7.05 10.90 -2.92
C GLY A 163 -8.41 10.32 -3.29
N ARG A 164 -9.29 11.19 -3.77
CA ARG A 164 -10.68 10.85 -4.08
C ARG A 164 -11.16 11.53 -5.35
N LEU A 165 -12.21 11.00 -5.95
CA LEU A 165 -12.91 11.66 -7.05
C LEU A 165 -13.96 12.64 -6.48
N GLU A 166 -13.99 13.84 -7.04
CA GLU A 166 -15.03 14.83 -6.81
C GLU A 166 -16.22 14.58 -7.75
N LYS A 167 -17.34 15.27 -7.52
CA LYS A 167 -18.59 15.07 -8.28
C LYS A 167 -18.45 15.36 -9.78
N ASP A 168 -17.55 16.26 -10.14
CA ASP A 168 -17.21 16.59 -11.54
C ASP A 168 -16.30 15.54 -12.20
N GLY A 169 -15.89 14.51 -11.46
CA GLY A 169 -14.95 13.48 -11.90
C GLY A 169 -13.49 13.93 -11.90
N SER A 170 -13.20 15.12 -11.37
CA SER A 170 -11.82 15.54 -11.10
C SER A 170 -11.28 14.78 -9.87
N ARG A 171 -9.97 14.51 -9.87
CA ARG A 171 -9.31 13.85 -8.74
C ARG A 171 -8.77 14.89 -7.77
N LYS A 172 -9.24 14.85 -6.53
CA LYS A 172 -8.60 15.54 -5.41
C LYS A 172 -7.37 14.73 -4.96
N PRO A 173 -6.16 15.33 -4.93
CA PRO A 173 -4.93 14.62 -4.58
C PRO A 173 -4.93 14.17 -3.12
N GLY A 174 -4.31 13.02 -2.88
CA GLY A 174 -4.01 12.47 -1.57
C GLY A 174 -2.61 12.85 -1.09
N VAL A 175 -2.19 12.28 0.04
CA VAL A 175 -0.83 12.49 0.56
C VAL A 175 0.22 11.93 -0.39
N ILE A 176 -0.08 10.85 -1.10
CA ILE A 176 0.88 10.16 -1.97
C ILE A 176 1.35 10.99 -3.17
N ASP A 177 0.51 11.93 -3.62
CA ASP A 177 0.83 12.82 -4.74
C ASP A 177 2.00 13.76 -4.44
N LYS A 178 2.40 13.89 -3.17
CA LYS A 178 3.60 14.65 -2.77
C LYS A 178 4.90 13.91 -3.11
N PHE A 179 4.85 12.59 -3.26
CA PHE A 179 6.03 11.72 -3.31
C PHE A 179 6.30 11.15 -4.70
N ALA A 180 5.24 10.90 -5.47
CA ALA A 180 5.34 10.26 -6.78
C ALA A 180 4.70 11.14 -7.86
N GLY A 181 5.36 11.24 -9.02
CA GLY A 181 4.80 11.94 -10.18
C GLY A 181 3.62 11.20 -10.79
N ASP A 182 3.78 9.91 -11.10
CA ASP A 182 2.68 9.06 -11.58
C ASP A 182 2.16 8.15 -10.46
N THR A 183 1.05 8.54 -9.84
CA THR A 183 0.40 7.79 -8.76
C THR A 183 -0.54 6.69 -9.27
N ARG A 184 -0.74 6.56 -10.60
CA ARG A 184 -1.66 5.54 -11.15
C ARG A 184 -1.17 4.13 -10.87
N ALA A 185 0.13 3.88 -11.02
CA ALA A 185 0.70 2.54 -10.79
C ALA A 185 0.47 2.06 -9.34
N ILE A 186 0.58 2.97 -8.37
CA ILE A 186 0.40 2.62 -6.95
C ILE A 186 -1.07 2.45 -6.62
N ILE A 187 -1.93 3.33 -7.12
CA ILE A 187 -3.39 3.20 -6.97
C ILE A 187 -3.88 1.87 -7.56
N THR A 188 -3.42 1.50 -8.75
CA THR A 188 -3.76 0.21 -9.38
C THR A 188 -3.26 -0.97 -8.57
N LYS A 189 -2.05 -0.92 -7.98
CA LYS A 189 -1.56 -1.98 -7.10
C LYS A 189 -2.42 -2.12 -5.84
N VAL A 190 -2.82 -1.00 -5.22
CA VAL A 190 -3.71 -1.03 -4.05
C VAL A 190 -5.11 -1.54 -4.42
N ALA A 191 -5.62 -1.17 -5.59
CA ALA A 191 -6.90 -1.66 -6.10
C ALA A 191 -6.91 -3.17 -6.28
N LEU A 192 -5.83 -3.73 -6.85
CA LEU A 192 -5.64 -5.17 -7.00
C LEU A 192 -5.57 -5.88 -5.64
N GLU A 193 -4.87 -5.29 -4.66
CA GLU A 193 -4.78 -5.85 -3.31
C GLU A 193 -6.14 -5.82 -2.58
N ALA A 194 -6.91 -4.75 -2.76
CA ALA A 194 -8.28 -4.63 -2.26
C ALA A 194 -9.19 -5.71 -2.89
N GLU A 195 -9.07 -5.92 -4.20
CA GLU A 195 -9.79 -6.97 -4.94
C GLU A 195 -9.45 -8.37 -4.41
N ASN A 196 -8.16 -8.67 -4.21
CA ASN A 196 -7.68 -9.94 -3.67
C ASN A 196 -8.18 -10.21 -2.24
N LYS A 197 -8.34 -9.16 -1.43
CA LYS A 197 -8.89 -9.23 -0.05
C LYS A 197 -10.42 -9.22 0.00
N GLY A 198 -11.10 -9.14 -1.14
CA GLY A 198 -12.56 -9.15 -1.21
C GLY A 198 -13.24 -7.79 -0.95
N LEU A 199 -12.48 -6.70 -0.89
CA LEU A 199 -12.98 -5.34 -0.70
C LEU A 199 -13.41 -4.73 -2.04
N PHE A 200 -14.39 -5.36 -2.70
CA PHE A 200 -14.71 -5.05 -4.10
C PHE A 200 -15.21 -3.63 -4.35
N GLU A 201 -15.95 -3.04 -3.41
CA GLU A 201 -16.43 -1.67 -3.54
C GLU A 201 -15.32 -0.62 -3.37
N GLU A 202 -14.33 -0.91 -2.52
CA GLU A 202 -13.12 -0.08 -2.43
C GLU A 202 -12.30 -0.25 -3.72
N ALA A 203 -12.15 -1.49 -4.21
CA ALA A 203 -11.44 -1.76 -5.46
C ALA A 203 -12.07 -0.99 -6.64
N VAL A 204 -13.40 -0.94 -6.76
CA VAL A 204 -14.10 -0.12 -7.77
C VAL A 204 -13.68 1.35 -7.67
N ARG A 205 -13.76 1.95 -6.48
CA ARG A 205 -13.37 3.36 -6.26
C ARG A 205 -11.90 3.62 -6.60
N LEU A 206 -11.02 2.67 -6.26
CA LEU A 206 -9.60 2.78 -6.56
C LEU A 206 -9.30 2.62 -8.06
N TYR A 207 -9.98 1.71 -8.75
CA TYR A 207 -9.84 1.58 -10.21
C TYR A 207 -10.40 2.78 -10.96
N GLU A 208 -11.50 3.39 -10.47
CA GLU A 208 -11.97 4.68 -10.99
C GLU A 208 -10.90 5.76 -10.81
N LEU A 209 -10.27 5.84 -9.63
CA LEU A 209 -9.21 6.79 -9.33
C LEU A 209 -7.95 6.58 -10.20
N ALA A 210 -7.64 5.33 -10.53
CA ALA A 210 -6.58 4.93 -11.46
C ALA A 210 -6.95 5.10 -12.94
N LYS A 211 -8.19 5.53 -13.25
CA LYS A 211 -8.73 5.65 -14.62
C LYS A 211 -8.71 4.35 -15.41
N ASN A 212 -9.09 3.24 -14.78
CA ASN A 212 -9.22 1.93 -15.41
C ASN A 212 -10.71 1.55 -15.56
N PRO A 213 -11.39 1.99 -16.65
CA PRO A 213 -12.82 1.75 -16.81
C PRO A 213 -13.17 0.27 -16.97
N ASP A 214 -12.29 -0.54 -17.55
CA ASP A 214 -12.53 -1.96 -17.78
C ASP A 214 -12.72 -2.69 -16.45
N LYS A 215 -11.78 -2.49 -15.51
CA LYS A 215 -11.88 -3.08 -14.16
C LYS A 215 -13.06 -2.56 -13.36
N VAL A 216 -13.41 -1.28 -13.51
CA VAL A 216 -14.59 -0.70 -12.85
C VAL A 216 -15.86 -1.39 -13.31
N LEU A 217 -16.06 -1.51 -14.62
CA LEU A 217 -17.25 -2.13 -15.20
C LEU A 217 -17.31 -3.63 -14.88
N GLU A 218 -16.19 -4.35 -14.96
CA GLU A 218 -16.10 -5.77 -14.59
C GLU A 218 -16.56 -6.00 -13.15
N LEU A 219 -16.01 -5.25 -12.19
CA LEU A 219 -16.34 -5.40 -10.77
C LEU A 219 -17.76 -4.96 -10.46
N MET A 220 -18.23 -3.87 -11.08
CA MET A 220 -19.61 -3.42 -10.92
C MET A 220 -20.60 -4.45 -11.46
N ASN A 221 -20.36 -5.05 -12.62
CA ASN A 221 -21.21 -6.14 -13.15
C ASN A 221 -21.32 -7.28 -12.15
N ARG A 222 -20.19 -7.65 -11.53
CA ARG A 222 -20.12 -8.72 -10.54
C ARG A 222 -20.83 -8.39 -9.24
N LEU A 223 -20.79 -7.12 -8.81
CA LEU A 223 -21.49 -6.62 -7.62
C LEU A 223 -23.00 -6.49 -7.83
N LEU A 224 -23.42 -6.05 -9.02
CA LEU A 224 -24.84 -5.85 -9.34
C LEU A 224 -25.56 -7.17 -9.60
N SER A 225 -24.97 -8.09 -10.37
CA SER A 225 -25.59 -9.37 -10.77
C SER A 225 -26.41 -10.09 -9.68
N PRO A 226 -25.90 -10.30 -8.46
CA PRO A 226 -26.65 -11.02 -7.41
C PRO A 226 -27.78 -10.22 -6.75
N VAL A 227 -27.82 -8.88 -6.90
CA VAL A 227 -28.78 -8.01 -6.20
C VAL A 227 -29.93 -7.49 -7.07
N ILE A 228 -29.87 -7.67 -8.39
CA ILE A 228 -30.79 -7.05 -9.35
C ILE A 228 -32.26 -7.40 -9.09
N ALA A 229 -32.56 -8.69 -8.91
CA ALA A 229 -33.92 -9.19 -8.72
C ALA A 229 -34.43 -9.10 -7.26
N GLN A 230 -33.61 -8.57 -6.33
CA GLN A 230 -34.02 -8.41 -4.94
C GLN A 230 -34.98 -7.22 -4.79
N VAL A 231 -35.94 -7.32 -3.88
CA VAL A 231 -36.83 -6.21 -3.55
C VAL A 231 -36.02 -5.08 -2.93
N SER A 232 -36.12 -3.88 -3.50
CA SER A 232 -35.39 -2.72 -3.01
C SER A 232 -36.03 -2.21 -1.73
N ALA A 233 -35.29 -2.28 -0.62
CA ALA A 233 -35.66 -1.65 0.64
C ALA A 233 -34.78 -0.42 0.87
N ALA A 234 -35.29 0.58 1.59
CA ALA A 234 -34.51 1.75 1.97
C ALA A 234 -33.25 1.33 2.75
N GLN A 235 -32.11 1.88 2.36
CA GLN A 235 -30.76 1.55 2.88
C GLN A 235 -30.29 0.12 2.58
N SER A 236 -30.93 -0.59 1.64
CA SER A 236 -30.47 -1.91 1.23
C SER A 236 -29.14 -1.85 0.50
N ASN A 237 -28.40 -2.98 0.51
CA ASN A 237 -27.20 -3.14 -0.30
C ASN A 237 -27.48 -2.88 -1.79
N LYS A 238 -28.66 -3.27 -2.27
CA LYS A 238 -29.11 -3.00 -3.65
C LYS A 238 -29.15 -1.50 -3.95
N GLU A 239 -29.80 -0.71 -3.09
CA GLU A 239 -29.90 0.75 -3.27
C GLU A 239 -28.54 1.43 -3.26
N ARG A 240 -27.66 1.05 -2.33
CA ARG A 240 -26.30 1.60 -2.26
C ARG A 240 -25.48 1.29 -3.52
N LEU A 241 -25.50 0.04 -4.00
CA LEU A 241 -24.82 -0.36 -5.24
C LEU A 241 -25.44 0.31 -6.47
N LYS A 242 -26.77 0.47 -6.50
CA LYS A 242 -27.49 1.20 -7.56
C LYS A 242 -27.00 2.64 -7.64
N ASN A 243 -26.96 3.35 -6.52
CA ASN A 243 -26.55 4.74 -6.47
C ASN A 243 -25.09 4.92 -6.94
N THR A 244 -24.20 4.02 -6.53
CA THR A 244 -22.81 4.00 -7.03
C THR A 244 -22.77 3.76 -8.54
N ALA A 245 -23.49 2.75 -9.05
CA ALA A 245 -23.53 2.41 -10.47
C ALA A 245 -24.07 3.57 -11.34
N VAL A 246 -25.17 4.20 -10.92
CA VAL A 246 -25.75 5.36 -11.61
C VAL A 246 -24.75 6.52 -11.65
N ALA A 247 -24.09 6.82 -10.52
CA ALA A 247 -23.10 7.88 -10.47
C ALA A 247 -21.89 7.61 -11.41
N ILE A 248 -21.47 6.35 -11.54
CA ILE A 248 -20.42 5.94 -12.50
C ILE A 248 -20.92 6.13 -13.94
N ALA A 249 -22.11 5.63 -14.25
CA ALA A 249 -22.72 5.73 -15.57
C ALA A 249 -22.86 7.18 -16.06
N GLU A 250 -23.35 8.08 -15.19
CA GLU A 250 -23.48 9.50 -15.48
C GLU A 250 -22.12 10.15 -15.78
N ARG A 251 -21.08 9.82 -14.99
CA ARG A 251 -19.72 10.31 -15.22
C ARG A 251 -19.13 9.78 -16.53
N TYR A 252 -19.27 8.49 -16.81
CA TYR A 252 -18.70 7.90 -18.02
C TYR A 252 -19.36 8.44 -19.27
N ARG A 253 -20.70 8.63 -19.25
CA ARG A 253 -21.44 9.23 -20.36
C ARG A 253 -21.07 10.69 -20.60
N THR A 254 -20.87 11.48 -19.54
CA THR A 254 -20.49 12.90 -19.67
C THR A 254 -19.04 13.08 -20.13
N GLN A 255 -18.14 12.19 -19.73
CA GLN A 255 -16.71 12.25 -20.10
C GLN A 255 -16.37 11.51 -21.40
N GLY A 256 -17.32 10.76 -21.98
CA GLY A 256 -17.08 9.93 -23.16
C GLY A 256 -16.13 8.76 -22.88
N VAL A 257 -16.10 8.27 -21.64
CA VAL A 257 -15.29 7.12 -21.24
C VAL A 257 -16.09 5.86 -21.51
N ALA A 258 -15.50 4.90 -22.23
CA ALA A 258 -16.06 3.58 -22.46
C ALA A 258 -15.00 2.54 -22.14
N GLY A 259 -15.40 1.43 -21.51
CA GLY A 259 -14.54 0.27 -21.33
C GLY A 259 -14.69 -0.73 -22.48
N GLU A 260 -14.29 -1.96 -22.22
CA GLU A 260 -14.51 -3.09 -23.12
C GLU A 260 -16.00 -3.22 -23.47
N LYS A 261 -16.30 -3.34 -24.77
CA LYS A 261 -17.69 -3.37 -25.29
C LYS A 261 -18.59 -4.39 -24.58
N SER A 262 -18.04 -5.55 -24.22
CA SER A 262 -18.76 -6.64 -23.54
C SER A 262 -19.16 -6.25 -22.11
N ALA A 263 -18.20 -5.74 -21.33
CA ALA A 263 -18.40 -5.29 -19.95
C ALA A 263 -19.30 -4.05 -19.88
N ASP A 264 -19.11 -3.11 -20.80
CA ASP A 264 -19.90 -1.88 -20.93
C ASP A 264 -21.37 -2.19 -21.26
N SER A 265 -21.62 -3.03 -22.28
CA SER A 265 -23.00 -3.44 -22.65
C SER A 265 -23.69 -4.18 -21.50
N THR A 266 -22.95 -5.07 -20.81
CA THR A 266 -23.48 -5.79 -19.65
C THR A 266 -23.85 -4.82 -18.53
N PHE A 267 -23.01 -3.83 -18.25
CA PHE A 267 -23.24 -2.86 -17.19
C PHE A 267 -24.52 -2.05 -17.38
N TYR A 268 -24.73 -1.51 -18.59
CA TYR A 268 -25.95 -0.77 -18.89
C TYR A 268 -27.19 -1.67 -18.88
N LEU A 269 -27.08 -2.91 -19.38
CA LEU A 269 -28.18 -3.89 -19.30
C LEU A 269 -28.56 -4.19 -17.84
N LEU A 270 -27.59 -4.38 -16.95
CA LEU A 270 -27.87 -4.63 -15.52
C LEU A 270 -28.53 -3.40 -14.85
N LEU A 271 -28.14 -2.18 -15.23
CA LEU A 271 -28.79 -0.95 -14.75
C LEU A 271 -30.25 -0.84 -15.22
N ASP A 272 -30.51 -1.16 -16.48
CA ASP A 272 -31.88 -1.15 -17.01
C ASP A 272 -32.74 -2.23 -16.34
N LEU A 273 -32.20 -3.43 -16.14
CA LEU A 273 -32.87 -4.51 -15.41
C LEU A 273 -33.16 -4.12 -13.95
N MET A 274 -32.25 -3.43 -13.27
CA MET A 274 -32.52 -2.91 -11.92
C MET A 274 -33.68 -1.93 -11.91
N THR A 275 -33.72 -1.02 -12.89
CA THR A 275 -34.80 -0.05 -13.04
C THR A 275 -36.13 -0.76 -13.29
N PHE A 276 -36.13 -1.80 -14.14
CA PHE A 276 -37.28 -2.67 -14.37
C PHE A 276 -37.79 -3.32 -13.07
N PHE A 277 -36.93 -4.00 -12.31
CA PHE A 277 -37.35 -4.68 -11.08
C PHE A 277 -37.84 -3.70 -10.01
N ASP A 278 -37.23 -2.51 -9.92
CA ASP A 278 -37.68 -1.48 -8.97
C ASP A 278 -39.09 -0.98 -9.30
N GLU A 279 -39.39 -0.69 -10.58
CA GLU A 279 -40.74 -0.29 -11.02
C GLU A 279 -41.77 -1.44 -10.87
N TYR A 280 -41.36 -2.68 -11.18
CA TYR A 280 -42.20 -3.86 -10.99
C TYR A 280 -42.58 -4.07 -9.52
N HIS A 281 -41.60 -3.98 -8.61
CA HIS A 281 -41.85 -4.11 -7.17
C HIS A 281 -42.61 -2.92 -6.58
N ALA A 282 -42.51 -1.74 -7.18
CA ALA A 282 -43.32 -0.57 -6.80
C ALA A 282 -44.79 -0.67 -7.26
N GLY A 283 -45.14 -1.67 -8.09
CA GLY A 283 -46.49 -1.84 -8.63
C GLY A 283 -46.77 -1.00 -9.88
N ASN A 284 -45.75 -0.34 -10.44
CA ASN A 284 -45.87 0.49 -11.66
C ASN A 284 -45.68 -0.39 -12.91
N ILE A 285 -46.64 -1.25 -13.19
CA ILE A 285 -46.53 -2.29 -14.23
C ILE A 285 -46.32 -1.66 -15.63
N ASP A 286 -47.01 -0.55 -15.94
CA ASP A 286 -46.88 0.12 -17.24
C ASP A 286 -45.44 0.64 -17.47
N ARG A 287 -44.84 1.26 -16.46
CA ARG A 287 -43.46 1.76 -16.52
C ARG A 287 -42.44 0.63 -16.60
N ALA A 288 -42.68 -0.46 -15.88
CA ALA A 288 -41.86 -1.65 -15.98
C ALA A 288 -41.90 -2.23 -17.42
N TYR A 289 -43.07 -2.24 -18.05
CA TYR A 289 -43.21 -2.67 -19.45
C TYR A 289 -42.43 -1.77 -20.42
N ASP A 290 -42.48 -0.46 -20.25
CA ASP A 290 -41.73 0.48 -21.10
C ASP A 290 -40.20 0.28 -20.99
N VAL A 291 -39.69 0.05 -19.77
CA VAL A 291 -38.26 -0.26 -19.55
C VAL A 291 -37.88 -1.62 -20.15
N SER A 292 -38.77 -2.62 -20.07
CA SER A 292 -38.59 -3.94 -20.69
C SER A 292 -38.50 -3.85 -22.22
N LEU A 293 -39.33 -3.02 -22.86
CA LEU A 293 -39.31 -2.79 -24.31
C LEU A 293 -38.01 -2.13 -24.79
N ILE A 294 -37.40 -1.27 -23.96
CA ILE A 294 -36.09 -0.67 -24.24
C ILE A 294 -34.95 -1.70 -24.12
N THR A 295 -35.06 -2.63 -23.16
CA THR A 295 -34.08 -3.72 -22.97
C THR A 295 -34.24 -4.88 -23.96
N GLN A 296 -35.39 -4.98 -24.63
CA GLN A 296 -35.72 -6.05 -25.59
C GLN A 296 -34.91 -6.06 -26.89
N GLY A 297 -34.03 -5.09 -27.14
CA GLY A 297 -33.02 -5.19 -28.21
C GLY A 297 -32.04 -6.37 -28.06
N PHE A 298 -32.07 -7.09 -26.92
CA PHE A 298 -31.19 -8.22 -26.59
C PHE A 298 -31.87 -9.59 -26.46
N LEU A 299 -33.20 -9.70 -26.57
CA LEU A 299 -33.92 -10.98 -26.48
C LEU A 299 -34.21 -11.52 -27.89
N PRO A 300 -33.76 -12.73 -28.26
CA PRO A 300 -34.10 -13.31 -29.55
C PRO A 300 -35.61 -13.56 -29.64
N ASP A 301 -36.20 -13.27 -30.81
CA ASP A 301 -37.64 -13.27 -31.09
C ASP A 301 -38.40 -14.54 -30.65
N GLY A 302 -37.71 -15.66 -30.44
CA GLY A 302 -38.30 -16.91 -29.95
C GLY A 302 -38.68 -16.95 -28.45
N LEU A 303 -38.19 -16.02 -27.63
CA LEU A 303 -38.56 -15.90 -26.19
C LEU A 303 -39.71 -14.92 -25.95
N GLN A 304 -40.16 -14.20 -26.97
CA GLN A 304 -41.34 -13.31 -26.93
C GLN A 304 -42.62 -14.05 -26.51
N CYS A 305 -42.71 -15.37 -26.69
CA CYS A 305 -43.89 -16.15 -26.31
C CYS A 305 -43.87 -16.71 -24.88
N CYS A 306 -42.72 -16.79 -24.21
CA CYS A 306 -42.62 -17.54 -22.93
C CYS A 306 -42.81 -16.68 -21.68
N LEU A 307 -42.51 -15.38 -21.73
CA LEU A 307 -42.81 -14.44 -20.64
C LEU A 307 -44.29 -13.98 -20.62
N PHE A 308 -45.03 -14.22 -21.70
CA PHE A 308 -46.42 -13.78 -21.88
C PHE A 308 -47.48 -14.87 -21.58
N ARG A 309 -47.12 -15.91 -20.82
CA ARG A 309 -48.06 -16.99 -20.46
C ARG A 309 -48.17 -17.25 -18.95
N TRP A 310 -48.20 -16.18 -18.15
CA TRP A 310 -48.72 -16.22 -16.78
C TRP A 310 -49.46 -14.92 -16.45
N HIS A 311 -50.57 -14.68 -17.16
CA HIS A 311 -51.89 -14.40 -16.59
C HIS A 311 -52.93 -14.29 -17.71
#